data_AF-A0A969PRQ4-F1
#
_entry.id   AF-A0A969PRQ4-F1
#
_cell.length_a   1.000
_cell.length_b   1.000
_cell.length_c   1.000
_cell.angle_alpha   90.00
_cell.angle_beta   90.00
_cell.angle_gamma   90.00
#
_symmetry.space_group_name_H-M   'P 1'
#
loop_
_entity.id
_entity.type
_entity.pdbx_description
1 polymer ?
#
loop_
_entity_poly.entity_id
_entity_poly.type
_entity_poly.pdbx_seq_one_letter_code
_entity_poly.pdbx_strand_id
1 'polypeptide(L)' 'MNDPTDDFWDPSFMDLLYFSGVTILSVGYGDFVPIGAARFFALLQAALGLLVPSAFFMTMLGEKIQEKHK' A
#
# COMPACT_ATOMS: atom_id res chain seq x y z
N MET A 1 -16.90 23.00 -27.93
CA MET A 1 -16.51 21.65 -27.49
C MET A 1 -17.46 21.24 -26.37
N ASN A 2 -18.36 20.29 -26.62
CA ASN A 2 -19.28 19.71 -25.64
C ASN A 2 -18.89 18.24 -25.51
N ASP A 3 -18.06 17.94 -24.52
CA ASP A 3 -17.72 16.57 -24.13
C ASP A 3 -18.77 16.12 -23.10
N PRO A 4 -19.53 15.03 -23.34
CA PRO A 4 -20.59 14.58 -22.42
C PRO A 4 -20.06 13.90 -21.14
N THR A 5 -18.75 13.83 -20.94
CA THR A 5 -18.11 13.29 -19.73
C THR A 5 -17.54 14.45 -18.91
N ASP A 6 -18.43 15.13 -18.20
CA ASP A 6 -18.17 15.93 -16.98
C ASP A 6 -17.97 14.97 -15.78
N ASP A 7 -17.56 13.73 -16.01
CA ASP A 7 -17.35 12.75 -14.97
C ASP A 7 -16.25 13.24 -14.01
N PHE A 8 -16.72 13.77 -12.88
CA PHE A 8 -15.99 13.91 -11.65
C PHE A 8 -15.13 12.65 -11.51
N TRP A 9 -13.81 12.84 -11.54
CA TRP A 9 -12.81 11.79 -11.43
C TRP A 9 -13.07 11.00 -10.14
N ASP A 10 -13.87 9.94 -10.26
CA ASP A 10 -14.20 8.99 -9.21
C ASP A 10 -13.28 7.79 -9.41
N PRO A 11 -12.15 7.72 -8.68
CA PRO A 11 -11.23 6.60 -8.81
C PRO A 11 -11.99 5.30 -8.49
N SER A 12 -11.91 4.35 -9.41
CA SER A 12 -12.53 3.05 -9.18
C SER A 12 -11.78 2.32 -8.05
N PHE A 13 -12.43 1.31 -7.45
CA PHE A 13 -11.77 0.48 -6.44
C PHE A 13 -10.44 -0.11 -6.94
N MET A 14 -10.38 -0.48 -8.24
CA MET A 14 -9.16 -1.02 -8.84
C MET A 14 -8.04 0.01 -8.92
N ASP A 15 -8.35 1.27 -9.18
CA ASP A 15 -7.35 2.35 -9.24
C ASP A 15 -6.75 2.62 -7.85
N LEU A 16 -7.59 2.62 -6.82
CA LEU A 16 -7.17 2.75 -5.42
C LEU A 16 -6.32 1.55 -4.96
N LEU A 17 -6.72 0.34 -5.35
CA LEU A 17 -5.98 -0.88 -5.06
C LEU A 17 -4.61 -0.88 -5.76
N TYR A 18 -4.58 -0.42 -7.01
CA TYR A 18 -3.35 -0.26 -7.77
C TYR A 18 -2.40 0.76 -7.11
N PHE A 19 -2.90 1.94 -6.72
CA PHE A 19 -2.11 2.93 -5.99
C PHE A 19 -1.54 2.36 -4.68
N SER A 20 -2.36 1.65 -3.91
CA SER A 20 -1.96 0.99 -2.67
C SER A 20 -0.84 -0.01 -2.90
N GLY A 21 -0.97 -0.88 -3.93
CA GLY A 21 0.03 -1.87 -4.30
C GLY A 21 1.34 -1.23 -4.76
N VAL A 22 1.27 -0.28 -5.69
CA VAL A 22 2.45 0.47 -6.21
C VAL A 22 3.19 1.19 -5.08
N THR A 23 2.48 1.66 -4.06
CA THR A 23 3.06 2.31 -2.87
C THR A 23 3.71 1.31 -1.92
N ILE A 24 3.02 0.23 -1.53
CA ILE A 24 3.57 -0.79 -0.61
C ILE A 24 4.79 -1.49 -1.24
N LEU A 25 4.72 -1.80 -2.52
CA LEU A 25 5.81 -2.42 -3.27
C LEU A 25 6.93 -1.42 -3.62
N SER A 26 6.79 -0.14 -3.25
CA SER A 26 7.77 0.92 -3.54
C SER A 26 8.09 1.07 -5.04
N VAL A 27 7.12 0.78 -5.91
CA VAL A 27 7.24 0.94 -7.38
C VAL A 27 7.11 2.40 -7.77
N GLY A 28 6.10 3.09 -7.21
CA GLY A 28 5.92 4.54 -7.32
C GLY A 28 5.85 5.10 -8.74
N TYR A 29 4.97 4.58 -9.61
CA TYR A 29 4.82 5.09 -10.98
C TYR A 29 4.46 6.59 -11.07
N GLY A 30 3.80 7.14 -10.04
CA GLY A 30 3.52 8.58 -9.93
C GLY A 30 2.32 9.06 -10.73
N ASP A 31 1.51 8.14 -11.24
CA ASP A 31 0.20 8.37 -11.87
C ASP A 31 -0.87 8.80 -10.85
N PHE A 32 -0.84 8.24 -9.65
CA PHE A 32 -1.65 8.69 -8.52
C PHE A 32 -0.76 9.30 -7.43
N VAL A 33 -0.93 10.59 -7.18
CA VAL A 33 -0.16 11.33 -6.16
C VAL A 33 -1.09 11.79 -5.05
N PRO A 34 -0.91 11.33 -3.80
CA PRO A 34 -1.71 11.81 -2.69
C PRO A 34 -1.42 13.29 -2.42
N ILE A 35 -2.47 14.08 -2.20
CA ILE A 35 -2.38 15.53 -1.95
C ILE A 35 -2.95 15.84 -0.56
N GLY A 36 -2.36 16.80 0.15
CA GLY A 36 -2.79 17.18 1.49
C GLY A 36 -2.68 16.04 2.51
N ALA A 37 -3.74 15.80 3.28
CA ALA A 37 -3.79 14.79 4.34
C ALA A 37 -3.58 13.36 3.82
N ALA A 38 -3.94 13.08 2.57
CA ALA A 38 -3.74 11.76 1.97
C ALA A 38 -2.26 11.34 1.94
N ARG A 39 -1.31 12.30 1.92
CA ARG A 39 0.13 11.99 1.98
C ARG A 39 0.50 11.28 3.27
N PHE A 40 -0.04 11.74 4.38
CA PHE A 40 0.22 11.14 5.70
C PHE A 40 -0.36 9.73 5.77
N PHE A 41 -1.59 9.54 5.29
CA PHE A 41 -2.22 8.22 5.24
C PHE A 41 -1.48 7.26 4.30
N ALA A 42 -1.01 7.70 3.13
CA ALA A 42 -0.23 6.89 2.21
C ALA A 42 1.10 6.44 2.84
N LEU A 43 1.78 7.34 3.57
CA LEU A 43 3.01 6.99 4.31
C LEU A 43 2.73 5.95 5.40
N LEU A 44 1.67 6.13 6.19
CA LEU A 44 1.28 5.16 7.21
C LEU A 44 0.89 3.81 6.59
N GLN A 45 0.15 3.82 5.50
CA GLN A 45 -0.26 2.63 4.76
C GLN A 45 0.95 1.86 4.21
N ALA A 46 1.93 2.56 3.63
CA ALA A 46 3.18 1.95 3.18
C ALA A 46 3.97 1.34 4.35
N ALA A 47 4.11 2.08 5.46
CA ALA A 47 4.84 1.62 6.63
C ALA A 47 4.18 0.38 7.25
N LEU A 48 2.87 0.42 7.49
CA LEU A 48 2.12 -0.72 8.05
C LEU A 48 2.11 -1.91 7.09
N GLY A 49 1.96 -1.66 5.78
CA GLY A 49 1.99 -2.70 4.75
C GLY A 49 3.31 -3.47 4.70
N LEU A 50 4.42 -2.83 5.06
CA LEU A 50 5.72 -3.48 5.17
C LEU A 50 5.98 -4.09 6.56
N LEU A 51 5.64 -3.37 7.63
CA LEU A 51 5.95 -3.76 9.01
C LEU A 51 5.15 -4.98 9.49
N VAL A 52 3.85 -5.05 9.16
CA VAL A 52 2.98 -6.17 9.59
C VAL A 52 3.44 -7.52 9.04
N PRO A 53 3.62 -7.72 7.72
CA PRO A 53 4.13 -8.98 7.19
C PRO A 53 5.55 -9.25 7.67
N SER A 54 6.41 -8.23 7.78
CA SER A 54 7.78 -8.41 8.29
C SER A 54 7.80 -8.93 9.72
N ALA A 55 7.01 -8.35 10.62
CA ALA A 55 6.88 -8.81 12.00
C ALA A 55 6.33 -10.23 12.07
N PHE A 56 5.31 -10.55 11.25
CA PHE A 56 4.74 -11.89 11.16
C PHE A 56 5.75 -12.94 10.70
N PHE A 57 6.57 -12.62 9.68
CA PHE A 57 7.65 -13.51 9.25
C PHE A 57 8.70 -13.68 10.34
N MET A 58 9.06 -12.62 11.08
CA MET A 58 10.01 -12.72 12.19
C MET A 58 9.50 -13.62 13.32
N THR A 59 8.23 -13.51 13.71
CA THR A 59 7.66 -14.38 14.76
C THR A 59 7.63 -15.84 14.31
N MET A 60 7.17 -16.11 13.08
CA MET A 60 7.13 -17.45 12.53
C MET A 60 8.51 -18.10 12.39
N LEU A 61 9.51 -17.34 11.92
CA LEU A 61 10.87 -17.85 11.80
C LEU A 61 11.52 -18.02 13.18
N GLY A 62 11.28 -17.08 14.10
CA GLY A 62 11.77 -17.15 15.48
C GLY A 62 11.29 -18.40 16.21
N GLU A 63 10.00 -18.74 16.08
CA GLU A 63 9.43 -19.98 16.65
C GLU A 63 10.10 -21.23 16.08
N LYS A 64 10.28 -21.31 14.75
CA LYS A 64 10.97 -22.45 14.12
C LYS A 64 12.43 -22.59 14.55
N ILE A 65 13.13 -21.47 14.77
CA ILE A 65 14.51 -21.49 15.26
C ILE A 65 14.57 -22.01 16.70
N GLN A 66 13.64 -21.61 17.57
CA GLN A 66 13.57 -22.09 18.95
C GLN A 66 13.22 -23.58 19.03
N GLU A 67 12.29 -24.05 18.18
CA GLU A 67 11.91 -25.47 18.13
C GLU A 67 13.06 -26.36 17.66
N LYS A 68 13.88 -25.91 16.71
CA LYS A 68 15.04 -26.68 16.21
C LYS A 68 16.18 -26.80 17.23
N HIS A 69 16.22 -25.93 18.24
CA HIS A 69 17.25 -25.90 19.28
C HIS A 69 16.82 -26.56 20.61
N LYS A 70 15.63 -27.15 20.67
CA LYS A 70 15.14 -27.95 21.81
C LYS A 70 15.15 -29.44 21.46
#